data_AF-A0A414YGD1-F1
#
_entry.id   AF-A0A414YGD1-F1
#
_cell.length_a   1.000
_cell.length_b   1.000
_cell.length_c   1.000
_cell.angle_alpha   90.00
_cell.angle_beta   90.00
_cell.angle_gamma   90.00
#
_symmetry.space_group_name_H-M   'P 1'
#
loop_
_entity.id
_entity.type
_entity.pdbx_description
1 polymer ?
#
loop_
_entity_poly.entity_id
_entity_poly.type
_entity_poly.pdbx_seq_one_letter_code
_entity_poly.pdbx_strand_id
1 'polypeptide(L)' 'MSKQTFDFSEALKRMRKGKLVKRENGLYPFGIDEEGIFYHYGHHIFKEDRMLSEDILAIDWEEV' A
#
# COMPACT_ATOMS: atom_id res chain seq x y z
N MET A 1 0.74 8.69 -19.74
CA MET A 1 1.77 9.13 -18.78
C MET A 1 2.30 7.88 -18.08
N SER A 2 3.62 7.70 -18.01
CA SER A 2 4.22 6.59 -17.25
C SER A 2 3.85 6.77 -15.78
N LYS A 3 3.09 5.85 -15.19
CA LYS A 3 2.85 5.87 -13.76
C LYS A 3 4.14 5.49 -13.05
N GLN A 4 4.59 6.31 -12.10
CA GLN A 4 5.81 6.06 -11.36
C GLN A 4 5.48 5.13 -10.19
N THR A 5 6.10 3.95 -10.17
CA THR A 5 6.02 3.06 -9.00
C THR A 5 7.07 3.43 -7.95
N PHE A 6 6.79 3.14 -6.69
CA PHE A 6 7.66 3.41 -5.55
C PHE A 6 7.51 2.34 -4.47
N ASP A 7 8.37 2.37 -3.45
CA ASP A 7 8.33 1.44 -2.33
C ASP A 7 7.24 1.78 -1.29
N PHE A 8 7.00 0.86 -0.37
CA PHE A 8 6.02 1.04 0.69
C PHE A 8 6.33 2.23 1.62
N SER A 9 7.59 2.55 1.87
CA SER A 9 7.97 3.69 2.73
C SER A 9 7.58 5.03 2.10
N GLU A 10 7.75 5.16 0.78
CA GLU A 10 7.30 6.32 0.04
C GLU A 10 5.77 6.36 -0.08
N ALA A 11 5.12 5.21 -0.23
CA ALA A 11 3.67 5.10 -0.18
C ALA A 11 3.12 5.67 1.14
N LEU A 12 3.70 5.28 2.29
CA LEU A 12 3.33 5.83 3.60
C LEU A 12 3.54 7.34 3.71
N LYS A 13 4.64 7.88 3.20
CA LYS A 13 4.89 9.33 3.19
C LYS A 13 3.85 10.08 2.36
N ARG A 14 3.42 9.51 1.23
CA ARG A 14 2.39 10.10 0.36
C ARG A 14 1.01 10.02 1.01
N MET A 15 0.65 8.90 1.62
CA MET A 15 -0.59 8.77 2.41
C MET A 15 -0.67 9.82 3.53
N ARG A 16 0.44 10.02 4.27
CA ARG A 16 0.51 11.07 5.31
C ARG A 16 0.35 12.49 4.77
N LYS A 17 0.64 12.71 3.49
CA LYS A 17 0.38 13.99 2.78
C LYS A 17 -1.03 14.06 2.19
N GLY A 18 -1.90 13.10 2.48
CA GLY A 18 -3.28 13.02 1.97
C GLY A 18 -3.39 12.52 0.53
N LYS A 19 -2.34 11.90 -0.02
CA LYS A 19 -2.37 11.34 -1.37
C LYS A 19 -3.01 9.96 -1.38
N LEU A 20 -3.80 9.70 -2.42
CA LEU A 20 -4.32 8.37 -2.72
C LEU A 20 -3.21 7.56 -3.41
N VAL A 21 -2.90 6.41 -2.83
CA VAL A 21 -1.95 5.46 -3.41
C VAL A 21 -2.60 4.09 -3.43
N LYS A 22 -2.18 3.27 -4.39
CA LYS A 22 -2.61 1.87 -4.50
C LYS A 22 -1.44 1.01 -4.92
N ARG A 23 -1.55 -0.28 -4.64
CA ARG A 23 -0.62 -1.28 -5.15
C ARG A 23 -1.01 -1.67 -6.58
N GLU A 24 -0.07 -2.13 -7.40
CA GLU A 24 -0.29 -2.49 -8.81
C GLU A 24 -1.40 -3.54 -8.97
N ASN A 25 -1.55 -4.44 -8.01
CA ASN A 25 -2.63 -5.44 -7.94
C ASN A 25 -4.03 -4.87 -7.63
N GLY A 26 -4.17 -3.53 -7.51
CA GLY A 26 -5.43 -2.84 -7.30
C GLY A 26 -5.86 -2.72 -5.85
N LEU A 27 -5.00 -3.07 -4.90
CA LEU A 27 -5.30 -2.97 -3.47
C LEU A 27 -5.11 -1.55 -2.94
N TYR A 28 -6.08 -1.09 -2.16
CA TYR A 28 -6.06 0.22 -1.51
C TYR A 28 -5.85 0.05 0.00
N PRO A 29 -4.69 0.44 0.55
CA PRO A 29 -4.49 0.41 1.98
C PRO A 29 -5.29 1.55 2.63
N PHE A 30 -5.83 1.28 3.80
CA PHE A 30 -6.62 2.27 4.55
C PHE A 30 -6.26 2.32 6.04
N GLY A 31 -5.45 1.39 6.52
CA GLY A 31 -4.98 1.37 7.90
C GLY A 31 -3.69 0.57 8.02
N ILE A 32 -2.93 0.87 9.06
CA ILE A 32 -1.75 0.10 9.49
C ILE A 32 -1.82 -0.07 11.00
N ASP A 33 -1.38 -1.22 11.50
CA ASP A 33 -1.17 -1.45 12.93
C ASP A 33 0.22 -2.04 13.18
N GLU A 34 0.49 -2.47 14.41
CA GLU A 34 1.78 -3.08 14.77
C GLU A 34 2.02 -4.43 14.09
N GLU A 35 0.97 -5.06 13.58
CA GLU A 35 0.97 -6.43 13.08
C GLU A 35 0.77 -6.50 11.57
N GLY A 36 0.40 -5.42 10.87
CA GLY A 36 0.17 -5.48 9.43
C GLY A 36 -0.41 -4.24 8.76
N ILE A 37 -0.77 -4.40 7.49
CA ILE A 37 -1.43 -3.40 6.65
C ILE A 37 -2.83 -3.90 6.30
N PHE A 38 -3.82 -3.02 6.43
CA PHE A 38 -5.20 -3.30 6.07
C PHE A 38 -5.51 -2.79 4.67
N TYR A 39 -6.05 -3.67 3.84
CA TYR A 39 -6.41 -3.39 2.46
C TYR A 39 -7.91 -3.51 2.23
N HIS A 40 -8.43 -2.64 1.36
CA HIS A 40 -9.72 -2.79 0.72
C HIS A 40 -9.58 -3.55 -0.61
N TYR A 41 -10.38 -4.59 -0.76
CA TYR A 41 -10.60 -5.28 -2.04
C TYR A 41 -12.10 -5.48 -2.25
N GLY A 42 -12.72 -4.57 -2.99
CA GLY A 42 -14.18 -4.52 -3.14
C GLY A 42 -14.87 -4.33 -1.79
N HIS A 43 -15.73 -5.28 -1.42
CA HIS A 43 -16.43 -5.30 -0.12
C HIS A 43 -15.69 -6.05 0.98
N HIS A 44 -14.48 -6.56 0.69
CA HIS A 44 -13.67 -7.30 1.65
C HIS A 44 -12.57 -6.43 2.23
N ILE A 45 -12.33 -6.63 3.53
CA ILE A 45 -11.20 -6.10 4.26
C ILE A 45 -10.34 -7.29 4.63
N PHE A 46 -9.04 -7.23 4.32
CA PHE A 46 -8.07 -8.20 4.82
C PHE A 46 -6.84 -7.48 5.32
N LYS A 47 -6.13 -8.17 6.23
CA LYS A 47 -4.88 -7.73 6.83
C LYS A 47 -3.77 -8.60 6.26
N GLU A 48 -2.75 -7.98 5.69
CA GLU A 48 -1.47 -8.66 5.44
C GLU A 48 -0.59 -8.47 6.66
N ASP A 49 -0.11 -9.58 7.24
CA ASP A 49 0.81 -9.55 8.36
C ASP A 49 2.13 -8.87 7.98
N ARG A 50 2.70 -8.14 8.94
CA ARG A 50 3.90 -7.29 8.82
C ARG A 50 5.20 -8.08 8.49
N MET A 51 5.13 -9.38 8.24
CA MET A 51 6.27 -10.29 8.18
C MET A 51 6.47 -11.07 6.88
N LEU A 52 5.92 -10.64 5.75
CA LEU A 52 6.59 -10.92 4.47
C LEU A 52 7.44 -9.70 4.13
N SER A 53 8.74 -9.76 4.46
CA SER A 53 9.73 -8.72 4.12
C SER A 53 9.70 -8.33 2.63
N GLU A 54 9.22 -9.24 1.79
CA GLU A 54 9.02 -9.06 0.35
C GLU A 54 7.99 -7.97 0.03
N ASP A 55 6.90 -7.84 0.80
CA ASP A 55 5.86 -6.82 0.57
C ASP A 55 6.29 -5.42 0.99
N ILE A 56 7.11 -5.30 2.04
CA ILE A 56 7.68 -4.00 2.48
C ILE A 56 8.71 -3.48 1.48
N LEU A 57 9.44 -4.39 0.82
CA LEU A 57 10.45 -4.07 -0.20
C LEU A 57 9.84 -3.96 -1.61
N ALA A 58 8.55 -4.23 -1.78
CA ALA A 58 7.90 -4.19 -3.08
C ALA A 58 7.85 -2.76 -3.64
N ILE A 59 8.31 -2.60 -4.88
CA ILE A 59 8.34 -1.34 -5.63
C ILE A 59 7.20 -1.32 -6.66
N ASP A 60 5.99 -1.58 -6.18
CA ASP A 60 4.76 -1.78 -6.97
C ASP A 60 3.63 -0.83 -6.53
N TRP A 61 3.95 0.24 -5.80
CA TRP A 61 2.99 1.24 -5.37
C TRP A 61 2.91 2.41 -6.34
N GLU A 62 1.70 2.86 -6.68
CA GLU A 62 1.46 4.03 -7.54
C GLU A 62 0.52 5.05 -6.88
N GLU A 63 0.72 6.34 -7.19
CA GLU A 63 -0.23 7.41 -6.85
C GLU A 63 -1.38 7.41 -7.85
N VAL A 64 -2.60 7.61 -7.37
CA VAL A 64 -3.86 7.56 -8.14
C VAL A 64 -4.40 8.96 -8.38
#